data_AF-A0A5C1WIN5-F1
#
_entry.id   AF-A0A5C1WIN5-F1
#
_cell.length_a   1.000
_cell.length_b   1.000
_cell.length_c   1.000
_cell.angle_alpha   90.00
_cell.angle_beta   90.00
_cell.angle_gamma   90.00
#
_symmetry.space_group_name_H-M   'P 1'
#
loop_
_entity.id
_entity.type
_entity.pdbx_description
1 polymer ?
#
loop_
_entity_poly.entity_id
_entity_poly.type
_entity_poly.pdbx_seq_one_letter_code
_entity_poly.pdbx_strand_id
1 'polypeptide(L)'
;MAGRPLMIGLLVAIAASQVQAEESLPEPLVRAWQACRDRMANQPNDWIGWRRDFFNGYGDNFAYWSRETAVAGQPAVLRTETLIDGAHSVSAIYCFQADGRPALTRTVMATSNSADGPNRDARLKREGWVFFKPDGSLDRVIGRLVDDTGKRHRLDEAGWVPGRGCDQQKVALFTSADDVTKAYLAEMGDIEGKRPAFKPEELDWCDKARTP
;
A
#
# COMPACT_ATOMS: atom_id res chain seq x y z
N MET A 1 -49.63 8.37 14.65
CA MET A 1 -49.06 7.08 14.20
C MET A 1 -48.89 7.11 12.69
N ALA A 2 -47.92 6.34 12.19
CA ALA A 2 -47.39 6.30 10.81
C ALA A 2 -46.46 7.47 10.49
N GLY A 3 -45.19 7.30 10.10
CA GLY A 3 -44.42 6.10 9.76
C GLY A 3 -43.35 6.55 8.77
N ARG A 4 -42.10 6.70 9.22
CA ARG A 4 -40.96 7.01 8.35
C ARG A 4 -40.56 5.75 7.58
N PRO A 5 -40.38 5.78 6.25
CA PRO A 5 -39.50 4.85 5.58
C PRO A 5 -38.10 5.46 5.47
N LEU A 6 -37.14 4.72 6.03
CA LEU A 6 -35.72 4.76 5.72
C LEU A 6 -35.50 4.80 4.19
N MET A 7 -34.67 5.73 3.71
CA MET A 7 -33.86 5.46 2.52
C MET A 7 -32.54 4.85 2.96
N ILE A 8 -32.47 3.52 2.89
CA ILE A 8 -31.22 2.76 2.75
C ILE A 8 -30.80 2.93 1.29
N GLY A 9 -29.61 3.45 1.04
CA GLY A 9 -29.11 3.52 -0.32
C GLY A 9 -27.90 4.42 -0.52
N LEU A 10 -26.81 4.19 0.21
CA LEU A 10 -25.52 4.79 -0.14
C LEU A 10 -24.37 3.85 0.24
N LEU A 11 -24.27 2.72 -0.44
CA LEU A 11 -23.18 1.75 -0.24
C LEU A 11 -22.82 1.00 -1.54
N VAL A 12 -22.91 1.67 -2.71
CA VAL A 12 -22.44 1.11 -3.99
C VAL A 12 -21.82 2.21 -4.85
N ALA A 13 -20.68 2.76 -4.44
CA ALA A 13 -19.90 3.67 -5.29
C ALA A 13 -18.39 3.70 -4.99
N ILE A 14 -17.82 2.64 -4.39
CA ILE A 14 -16.37 2.56 -4.10
C ILE A 14 -15.69 1.44 -4.91
N ALA A 15 -16.44 0.55 -5.57
CA ALA A 15 -15.88 -0.60 -6.29
C ALA A 15 -15.38 -0.27 -7.71
N ALA A 16 -15.92 0.76 -8.37
CA ALA A 16 -15.66 1.01 -9.80
C ALA A 16 -14.25 1.58 -10.08
N SER A 17 -13.65 2.31 -9.13
CA SER A 17 -12.35 2.98 -9.34
C SER A 17 -11.14 2.06 -9.15
N GLN A 18 -11.34 0.80 -8.74
CA GLN A 18 -10.25 -0.15 -8.52
C GLN A 18 -9.98 -1.07 -9.72
N VAL A 19 -10.93 -1.18 -10.66
CA VAL A 19 -10.88 -2.16 -11.76
C VAL A 19 -9.96 -1.73 -12.91
N GLN A 20 -9.86 -0.43 -13.24
CA GLN A 20 -9.01 -0.02 -14.37
C GLN A 20 -7.50 -0.17 -14.11
N ALA A 21 -7.04 -0.32 -12.87
CA ALA A 21 -5.60 -0.45 -12.56
C ALA A 21 -5.00 -1.81 -12.99
N GLU A 22 -5.83 -2.86 -13.11
CA GLU A 22 -5.41 -4.24 -13.40
C GLU A 22 -5.21 -4.54 -14.88
N GLU A 23 -5.76 -3.74 -15.78
CA GLU A 23 -5.93 -4.04 -17.21
C GLU A 23 -4.61 -4.15 -18.03
N SER A 24 -3.44 -4.00 -17.39
CA SER A 24 -2.11 -4.19 -18.01
C SER A 24 -1.19 -5.13 -17.22
N LEU A 25 -1.68 -5.71 -16.12
CA LEU A 25 -0.87 -6.61 -15.28
C LEU A 25 -1.01 -8.06 -15.77
N PRO A 26 0.08 -8.85 -15.76
CA PRO A 26 -0.01 -10.29 -16.00
C PRO A 26 -1.03 -10.95 -15.08
N GLU A 27 -1.82 -11.87 -15.62
CA GLU A 27 -2.91 -12.55 -14.91
C GLU A 27 -2.52 -13.16 -13.55
N PRO A 28 -1.33 -13.78 -13.36
CA PRO A 28 -0.91 -14.28 -12.05
C PRO A 28 -0.80 -13.18 -10.99
N LEU A 29 -0.44 -11.96 -11.38
CA LEU A 29 -0.28 -10.82 -10.48
C LEU A 29 -1.64 -10.23 -10.09
N VAL A 30 -2.57 -10.16 -11.06
CA VAL A 30 -3.98 -9.81 -10.79
C VAL A 30 -4.58 -10.79 -9.78
N ARG A 31 -4.36 -12.09 -9.96
CA ARG A 31 -4.83 -13.11 -9.00
C ARG A 31 -4.22 -12.96 -7.61
N ALA A 32 -2.91 -12.73 -7.52
CA ALA A 32 -2.25 -12.52 -6.22
C ALA A 32 -2.81 -11.29 -5.51
N TRP A 33 -2.97 -10.18 -6.23
CA TRP A 33 -3.56 -8.96 -5.70
C TRP A 33 -4.99 -9.17 -5.22
N GLN A 34 -5.82 -9.84 -6.03
CA GLN A 34 -7.20 -10.15 -5.66
C GLN A 34 -7.27 -11.03 -4.41
N ALA A 35 -6.45 -12.08 -4.32
CA ALA A 35 -6.38 -12.94 -3.13
C ALA A 35 -6.01 -12.16 -1.85
N CYS A 36 -5.08 -11.21 -1.97
CA CYS A 36 -4.69 -10.35 -0.85
C CYS A 36 -5.80 -9.35 -0.45
N ARG A 37 -6.54 -8.80 -1.42
CA ARG A 37 -7.73 -7.99 -1.13
C ARG A 37 -8.82 -8.81 -0.45
N ASP A 38 -9.09 -10.01 -0.95
CA ASP A 38 -10.09 -10.91 -0.38
C ASP A 38 -9.72 -11.33 1.04
N ARG A 39 -8.43 -11.55 1.31
CA ARG A 39 -7.92 -11.80 2.66
C ARG A 39 -8.27 -10.67 3.63
N MET A 40 -7.95 -9.43 3.26
CA MET A 40 -8.24 -8.25 4.10
C MET A 40 -9.75 -8.02 4.28
N ALA A 41 -10.54 -8.27 3.23
CA ALA A 41 -11.99 -8.06 3.26
C ALA A 41 -12.70 -9.10 4.15
N ASN A 42 -12.26 -10.36 4.11
CA ASN A 42 -12.90 -11.46 4.81
C ASN A 42 -12.40 -11.67 6.25
N GLN A 43 -11.22 -11.14 6.60
CA GLN A 43 -10.65 -11.26 7.95
C GLN A 43 -10.23 -9.93 8.57
N PRO A 44 -11.08 -8.89 8.59
CA PRO A 44 -10.68 -7.54 8.99
C PRO A 44 -10.18 -7.42 10.45
N ASN A 45 -10.45 -8.42 11.30
CA ASN A 45 -10.11 -8.40 12.73
C ASN A 45 -8.94 -9.33 13.11
N ASP A 46 -8.43 -10.15 12.18
CA ASP A 46 -7.42 -11.18 12.49
C ASP A 46 -5.97 -10.69 12.28
N TRP A 47 -5.78 -9.37 12.29
CA TRP A 47 -4.47 -8.76 12.12
C TRP A 47 -3.77 -8.57 13.47
N ILE A 48 -2.45 -8.71 13.44
CA ILE A 48 -1.56 -8.25 14.50
C ILE A 48 -0.95 -6.91 14.08
N GLY A 49 -0.84 -5.97 15.00
CA GLY A 49 -0.24 -4.69 14.65
C GLY A 49 -0.38 -3.59 15.71
N TRP A 50 -0.16 -2.36 15.26
CA TRP A 50 -0.16 -1.19 16.13
C TRP A 50 -0.57 0.07 15.36
N ARG A 51 -0.93 1.09 16.12
CA ARG A 51 -1.20 2.45 15.64
C ARG A 51 -0.44 3.42 16.53
N ARG A 52 0.38 4.31 15.96
CA ARG A 52 0.91 5.47 16.67
C ARG A 52 0.29 6.72 16.06
N ASP A 53 -0.30 7.53 16.91
CA ASP A 53 -0.94 8.79 16.54
C ASP A 53 -0.25 9.90 17.34
N PHE A 54 0.22 10.94 16.66
CA PHE A 54 0.87 12.08 17.29
C PHE A 54 -0.12 13.26 17.51
N PHE A 55 -1.42 13.05 17.26
CA PHE A 55 -2.53 13.99 17.51
C PHE A 55 -2.46 15.33 16.75
N ASN A 56 -1.55 15.45 15.78
CA ASN A 56 -1.29 16.66 15.01
C ASN A 56 -1.37 16.42 13.48
N GLY A 57 -2.00 15.33 13.06
CA GLY A 57 -2.04 14.91 11.65
C GLY A 57 -0.85 14.05 11.21
N TYR A 58 0.03 13.67 12.13
CA TYR A 58 1.14 12.75 11.91
C TYR A 58 0.86 11.42 12.60
N GLY A 59 1.30 10.32 12.01
CA GLY A 59 1.15 9.00 12.61
C GLY A 59 1.40 7.87 11.64
N ASP A 60 1.39 6.65 12.17
CA ASP A 60 1.47 5.43 11.39
C ASP A 60 0.46 4.38 11.87
N ASN A 61 -0.15 3.71 10.90
CA ASN A 61 -1.01 2.56 11.10
C ASN A 61 -0.34 1.35 10.45
N PHE A 62 -0.37 0.22 11.15
CA PHE A 62 0.14 -1.05 10.66
C PHE A 62 -0.88 -2.15 10.97
N ALA A 63 -1.19 -2.97 9.97
CA ALA A 63 -1.99 -4.17 10.14
C ALA A 63 -1.38 -5.33 9.35
N TYR A 64 -1.05 -6.43 10.04
CA TYR A 64 -0.47 -7.61 9.43
C TYR A 64 -1.36 -8.84 9.66
N TRP A 65 -1.86 -9.40 8.57
CA TRP A 65 -2.59 -10.65 8.53
C TRP A 65 -1.60 -11.80 8.29
N SER A 66 -1.15 -12.42 9.37
CA SER A 66 -0.28 -13.60 9.31
C SER A 66 -1.02 -14.82 8.74
N ARG A 67 -0.25 -15.77 8.21
CA ARG A 67 -0.74 -17.11 7.86
C ARG A 67 -1.03 -17.98 9.08
N GLU A 68 -0.33 -17.74 10.18
CA GLU A 68 -0.47 -18.54 11.40
C GLU A 68 -1.83 -18.35 12.07
N THR A 69 -2.43 -17.17 11.91
CA THR A 69 -3.78 -16.85 12.39
C THR A 69 -4.87 -17.19 11.36
N ALA A 70 -4.49 -17.73 10.20
CA ALA A 70 -5.35 -17.95 9.03
C ALA A 70 -5.71 -19.43 8.79
N VAL A 71 -6.65 -19.63 7.86
CA VAL A 71 -6.82 -20.92 7.19
C VAL A 71 -5.59 -21.21 6.32
N ALA A 72 -5.06 -22.43 6.42
CA ALA A 72 -3.94 -22.90 5.62
C ALA A 72 -4.19 -22.65 4.11
N GLY A 73 -3.18 -22.11 3.41
CA GLY A 73 -3.25 -21.81 1.98
C GLY A 73 -3.69 -20.39 1.62
N GLN A 74 -4.00 -19.52 2.58
CA GLN A 74 -4.25 -18.11 2.33
C GLN A 74 -2.95 -17.27 2.30
N PRO A 75 -2.90 -16.16 1.55
CA PRO A 75 -1.76 -15.26 1.55
C PRO A 75 -1.63 -14.52 2.89
N ALA A 76 -0.39 -14.20 3.28
CA ALA A 76 -0.15 -13.17 4.29
C ALA A 76 -0.23 -11.78 3.64
N VAL A 77 -0.71 -10.80 4.39
CA VAL A 77 -0.84 -9.42 3.88
C VAL A 77 -0.42 -8.44 4.95
N LEU A 78 0.44 -7.49 4.59
CA LEU A 78 0.77 -6.34 5.41
C LEU A 78 0.18 -5.08 4.78
N ARG A 79 -0.57 -4.30 5.55
CA ARG A 79 -0.96 -2.94 5.21
C ARG A 79 -0.26 -1.97 6.15
N THR A 80 0.39 -0.97 5.58
CA THR A 80 0.92 0.18 6.30
C THR A 80 0.29 1.46 5.79
N GLU A 81 0.17 2.43 6.66
CA GLU A 81 -0.20 3.80 6.33
C GLU A 81 0.62 4.74 7.20
N THR A 82 1.22 5.75 6.59
CA THR A 82 1.99 6.79 7.26
C THR A 82 1.37 8.12 6.88
N LEU A 83 0.84 8.83 7.88
CA LEU A 83 0.39 10.20 7.78
C LEU A 83 1.62 11.09 7.97
N ILE A 84 2.07 11.71 6.89
CA ILE A 84 3.28 12.53 6.86
C ILE A 84 2.96 13.95 7.30
N ASP A 85 1.83 14.49 6.87
CA ASP A 85 1.28 15.78 7.31
C ASP A 85 -0.21 15.85 6.93
N GLY A 86 -0.87 16.99 7.18
CA GLY A 86 -2.29 17.17 6.88
C GLY A 86 -2.68 17.07 5.40
N ALA A 87 -1.72 17.10 4.48
CA ALA A 87 -1.93 17.01 3.04
C ALA A 87 -1.32 15.74 2.40
N HIS A 88 -0.46 15.01 3.13
CA HIS A 88 0.30 13.88 2.60
C HIS A 88 0.14 12.63 3.44
N SER A 89 -0.22 11.55 2.77
CA SER A 89 -0.18 10.21 3.36
C SER A 89 0.41 9.22 2.36
N VAL A 90 1.11 8.22 2.88
CA VAL A 90 1.63 7.09 2.11
C VAL A 90 0.99 5.84 2.66
N SER A 91 0.33 5.07 1.81
CA SER A 91 -0.13 3.73 2.12
C SER A 91 0.66 2.72 1.33
N ALA A 92 0.95 1.56 1.93
CA ALA A 92 1.52 0.43 1.22
C ALA A 92 0.80 -0.86 1.61
N ILE A 93 0.65 -1.76 0.64
CA ILE A 93 0.12 -3.10 0.82
C ILE A 93 1.16 -4.06 0.27
N TYR A 94 1.69 -4.93 1.14
CA TYR A 94 2.62 -5.99 0.82
C TYR A 94 1.84 -7.30 0.83
N CYS A 95 1.80 -7.96 -0.31
CA CYS A 95 1.10 -9.19 -0.56
C CYS A 95 2.13 -10.31 -0.65
N PHE A 96 1.97 -11.33 0.19
CA PHE A 96 2.81 -12.52 0.20
C PHE A 96 2.05 -13.70 -0.37
N GLN A 97 2.75 -14.59 -1.06
CA GLN A 97 2.23 -15.86 -1.52
C GLN A 97 1.82 -16.74 -0.34
N ALA A 98 1.08 -17.81 -0.64
CA ALA A 98 0.66 -18.79 0.35
C ALA A 98 1.82 -19.56 1.00
N ASP A 99 3.06 -19.44 0.51
CA ASP A 99 4.26 -19.99 1.14
C ASP A 99 5.08 -18.93 1.92
N GLY A 100 4.64 -17.66 1.91
CA GLY A 100 5.29 -16.56 2.61
C GLY A 100 6.26 -15.74 1.76
N ARG A 101 6.55 -16.09 0.50
CA ARG A 101 7.40 -15.27 -0.39
C ARG A 101 6.67 -14.00 -0.84
N PRO A 102 7.37 -12.89 -1.13
CA PRO A 102 6.73 -11.69 -1.64
C PRO A 102 6.12 -11.95 -3.03
N ALA A 103 4.93 -11.44 -3.27
CA ALA A 103 4.28 -11.46 -4.58
C ALA A 103 4.24 -10.05 -5.19
N LEU A 104 3.82 -9.08 -4.39
CA LEU A 104 3.55 -7.72 -4.85
C LEU A 104 3.60 -6.75 -3.68
N THR A 105 4.16 -5.56 -3.92
CA THR A 105 3.92 -4.38 -3.08
C THR A 105 3.23 -3.31 -3.91
N ARG A 106 2.08 -2.80 -3.43
CA ARG A 106 1.43 -1.61 -3.97
C ARG A 106 1.59 -0.47 -2.99
N THR A 107 2.02 0.69 -3.45
CA THR A 107 2.08 1.91 -2.66
C THR A 107 1.34 3.06 -3.33
N VAL A 108 0.71 3.90 -2.51
CA VAL A 108 -0.01 5.08 -2.95
C VAL A 108 0.30 6.23 -2.02
N MET A 109 0.82 7.32 -2.56
CA MET A 109 0.88 8.61 -1.87
C MET A 109 -0.23 9.52 -2.35
N ALA A 110 -1.05 10.01 -1.43
CA ALA A 110 -1.90 11.18 -1.68
C ALA A 110 -1.07 12.46 -1.51
N THR A 111 -1.17 13.39 -2.46
CA THR A 111 -0.39 14.63 -2.49
C THR A 111 -1.11 15.69 -3.32
N SER A 112 -0.61 16.92 -3.31
CA SER A 112 -0.99 17.98 -4.24
C SER A 112 0.04 18.13 -5.35
N ASN A 113 -0.40 18.65 -6.50
CA ASN A 113 0.48 19.06 -7.57
C ASN A 113 1.16 20.40 -7.23
N SER A 114 2.48 20.41 -7.20
CA SER A 114 3.33 21.58 -6.97
C SER A 114 3.87 22.21 -8.25
N ALA A 115 3.48 21.70 -9.42
CA ALA A 115 3.82 22.35 -10.67
C ALA A 115 3.12 23.70 -10.79
N ASP A 116 3.82 24.71 -11.29
CA ASP A 116 3.20 25.97 -11.68
C ASP A 116 2.27 25.80 -12.89
N GLY A 117 1.27 26.68 -12.98
CA GLY A 117 0.34 26.72 -14.10
C GLY A 117 -1.06 26.18 -13.77
N PRO A 118 -1.83 25.75 -14.79
CA PRO A 118 -3.26 25.45 -14.65
C PRO A 118 -3.59 24.30 -13.69
N ASN A 119 -2.65 23.37 -13.50
CA ASN A 119 -2.85 22.18 -12.67
C ASN A 119 -2.32 22.38 -11.25
N ARG A 120 -1.88 23.59 -10.88
CA ARG A 120 -1.36 23.88 -9.55
C ARG A 120 -2.41 23.52 -8.49
N ASP A 121 -1.95 22.93 -7.39
CA ASP A 121 -2.75 22.48 -6.24
C ASP A 121 -3.77 21.38 -6.56
N ALA A 122 -3.82 20.84 -7.79
CA ALA A 122 -4.65 19.71 -8.14
C ALA A 122 -4.32 18.49 -7.26
N ARG A 123 -5.35 17.73 -6.87
CA ARG A 123 -5.14 16.49 -6.12
C ARG A 123 -4.47 15.47 -7.02
N LEU A 124 -3.45 14.82 -6.46
CA LEU A 124 -2.61 13.89 -7.19
C LEU A 124 -2.39 12.65 -6.32
N LYS A 125 -2.32 11.49 -6.97
CA LYS A 125 -1.81 10.27 -6.35
C LYS A 125 -0.57 9.83 -7.08
N ARG A 126 0.48 9.52 -6.34
CA ARG A 126 1.63 8.79 -6.90
C ARG A 126 1.48 7.33 -6.53
N GLU A 127 1.32 6.47 -7.52
CA GLU A 127 1.16 5.02 -7.35
C GLU A 127 2.42 4.27 -7.77
N GLY A 128 2.83 3.31 -6.95
CA GLY A 128 3.93 2.41 -7.21
C GLY A 128 3.50 0.95 -7.07
N TRP A 129 4.04 0.10 -7.95
CA TRP A 129 3.84 -1.33 -7.92
C TRP A 129 5.20 -2.02 -8.07
N VAL A 130 5.56 -2.83 -7.10
CA VAL A 130 6.81 -3.60 -7.05
C VAL A 130 6.44 -5.07 -7.14
N PHE A 131 6.89 -5.74 -8.19
CA PHE A 131 6.50 -7.11 -8.49
C PHE A 131 7.67 -8.06 -8.26
N PHE A 132 7.36 -9.25 -7.78
CA PHE A 132 8.34 -10.28 -7.50
C PHE A 132 8.07 -11.52 -8.34
N LYS A 133 9.13 -12.21 -8.74
CA LYS A 133 9.08 -13.51 -9.39
C LYS A 133 8.66 -14.58 -8.38
N PRO A 134 8.24 -15.77 -8.84
CA PRO A 134 7.95 -16.88 -7.94
C PRO A 134 9.10 -17.23 -7.00
N ASP A 135 10.36 -17.01 -7.38
CA ASP A 135 11.53 -17.24 -6.52
C ASP A 135 11.76 -16.16 -5.45
N GLY A 136 10.94 -15.10 -5.42
CA GLY A 136 11.05 -13.97 -4.49
C GLY A 136 11.97 -12.85 -4.96
N SER A 137 12.65 -12.98 -6.10
CA SER A 137 13.47 -11.90 -6.68
C SER A 137 12.61 -10.82 -7.32
N LEU A 138 13.13 -9.58 -7.37
CA LEU A 138 12.44 -8.46 -8.02
C LEU A 138 12.27 -8.73 -9.52
N ASP A 139 11.04 -8.65 -10.03
CA ASP A 139 10.74 -8.75 -11.47
C ASP A 139 10.77 -7.38 -12.13
N ARG A 140 9.89 -6.48 -11.69
CA ARG A 140 9.71 -5.16 -12.28
C ARG A 140 9.16 -4.17 -11.27
N VAL A 141 9.33 -2.89 -11.58
CA VAL A 141 8.74 -1.78 -10.84
C VAL A 141 7.97 -0.90 -11.82
N ILE A 142 6.72 -0.58 -11.50
CA ILE A 142 5.87 0.29 -12.31
C ILE A 142 5.44 1.45 -11.44
N GLY A 143 5.49 2.66 -12.00
CA GLY A 143 5.08 3.87 -11.31
C GLY A 143 4.28 4.79 -12.21
N ARG A 144 3.33 5.52 -11.62
CA ARG A 144 2.51 6.51 -12.32
C ARG A 144 1.98 7.58 -11.38
N LEU A 145 1.54 8.68 -11.98
CA LEU A 145 0.72 9.68 -11.32
C LEU A 145 -0.74 9.52 -11.77
N VAL A 146 -1.68 9.81 -10.88
CA VAL A 146 -3.12 9.76 -11.14
C VAL A 146 -3.75 11.05 -10.63
N ASP A 147 -4.34 11.85 -11.51
CA ASP A 147 -5.02 13.09 -11.14
C ASP A 147 -6.42 12.83 -10.54
N ASP A 148 -7.13 13.90 -10.18
CA ASP A 148 -8.46 13.84 -9.59
C ASP A 148 -9.56 13.38 -10.56
N THR A 149 -9.34 13.52 -11.87
CA THR A 149 -10.19 12.96 -12.93
C THR A 149 -9.94 11.46 -13.15
N GLY A 150 -8.88 10.91 -12.55
CA GLY A 150 -8.43 9.54 -12.73
C GLY A 150 -7.51 9.33 -13.94
N LYS A 151 -7.11 10.41 -14.62
CA LYS A 151 -6.15 10.36 -15.73
C LYS A 151 -4.77 10.00 -15.21
N ARG A 152 -4.07 9.19 -16.01
CA ARG A 152 -2.72 8.71 -15.69
C ARG A 152 -1.67 9.55 -16.38
N HIS A 153 -0.62 9.85 -15.64
CA HIS A 153 0.54 10.61 -16.11
C HIS A 153 1.83 9.87 -15.79
N ARG A 154 2.88 10.13 -16.56
CA ARG A 154 4.22 9.59 -16.25
C ARG A 154 4.77 10.25 -14.98
N LEU A 155 5.65 9.55 -14.26
CA LEU A 155 6.27 10.08 -13.03
C LEU A 155 7.14 11.32 -13.24
N ASP A 156 7.54 11.57 -14.49
CA ASP A 156 8.39 12.66 -14.96
C ASP A 156 7.63 13.64 -15.90
N GLU A 157 6.29 13.54 -15.98
CA GLU A 157 5.51 14.37 -16.89
C GLU A 157 5.51 15.84 -16.46
N ALA A 158 5.85 16.73 -17.40
CA ALA A 158 5.82 18.17 -17.17
C ALA A 158 4.41 18.62 -16.76
N GLY A 159 4.34 19.51 -15.77
CA GLY A 159 3.08 20.00 -15.22
C GLY A 159 2.46 19.11 -14.14
N TRP A 160 3.09 17.96 -13.81
CA TRP A 160 2.67 17.06 -12.73
C TRP A 160 3.84 16.74 -11.80
N VAL A 161 4.02 17.58 -10.80
CA VAL A 161 5.12 17.50 -9.83
C VAL A 161 4.51 17.26 -8.45
N PRO A 162 4.57 16.04 -7.90
CA PRO A 162 4.05 15.78 -6.56
C PRO A 162 4.77 16.62 -5.50
N GLY A 163 4.04 17.07 -4.48
CA GLY A 163 4.59 17.93 -3.42
C GLY A 163 5.72 17.29 -2.60
N ARG A 164 5.87 15.96 -2.65
CA ARG A 164 7.01 15.23 -2.07
C ARG A 164 7.82 14.50 -3.15
N GLY A 165 9.14 14.50 -2.97
CA GLY A 165 10.10 13.80 -3.84
C GLY A 165 9.97 12.28 -3.79
N CYS A 166 10.78 11.56 -4.58
CA CYS A 166 10.85 10.09 -4.55
C CYS A 166 11.58 9.57 -3.30
N ASP A 167 12.50 10.35 -2.75
CA ASP A 167 13.33 10.06 -1.57
C ASP A 167 12.50 9.74 -0.31
N GLN A 168 11.27 10.23 -0.25
CA GLN A 168 10.32 10.00 0.85
C GLN A 168 9.34 8.85 0.59
N GLN A 169 9.56 8.06 -0.45
CA GLN A 169 8.67 6.96 -0.85
C GLN A 169 9.38 5.62 -0.93
N LYS A 170 10.33 5.37 -0.06
CA LYS A 170 10.94 4.05 0.02
C LYS A 170 9.93 3.04 0.55
N VAL A 171 9.96 1.84 0.00
CA VAL A 171 9.18 0.69 0.50
C VAL A 171 10.12 -0.33 1.09
N ALA A 172 9.71 -0.96 2.19
CA ALA A 172 10.46 -2.05 2.79
C ALA A 172 10.46 -3.28 1.86
N LEU A 173 11.60 -3.92 1.69
CA LEU A 173 11.72 -5.19 0.98
C LEU A 173 11.71 -6.33 1.98
N PHE A 174 10.51 -6.83 2.24
CA PHE A 174 10.33 -8.08 2.98
C PHE A 174 10.62 -9.26 2.05
N THR A 175 11.64 -10.05 2.37
CA THR A 175 11.99 -11.24 1.59
C THR A 175 11.10 -12.43 1.95
N SER A 176 10.40 -12.34 3.08
CA SER A 176 9.43 -13.30 3.55
C SER A 176 8.36 -12.65 4.44
N ALA A 177 7.24 -13.34 4.62
CA ALA A 177 6.22 -13.03 5.62
C ALA A 177 6.80 -13.00 7.05
N ASP A 178 7.79 -13.85 7.35
CA ASP A 178 8.45 -13.90 8.66
C ASP A 178 9.27 -12.64 8.93
N ASP A 179 9.81 -11.99 7.90
CA ASP A 179 10.52 -10.73 8.04
C ASP A 179 9.60 -9.60 8.54
N VAL A 180 8.30 -9.66 8.22
CA VAL A 180 7.32 -8.73 8.79
C VAL A 180 7.19 -8.93 10.29
N THR A 181 7.14 -10.18 10.75
CA THR A 181 7.11 -10.50 12.19
C THR A 181 8.40 -10.04 12.88
N LYS A 182 9.56 -10.24 12.25
CA LYS A 182 10.84 -9.74 12.80
C LYS A 182 10.85 -8.21 12.89
N ALA A 183 10.34 -7.50 11.89
CA ALA A 183 10.21 -6.04 11.91
C ALA A 183 9.24 -5.57 13.00
N TYR A 184 8.09 -6.23 13.15
CA TYR A 184 7.14 -5.97 14.23
C TYR A 184 7.82 -6.11 15.61
N LEU A 185 8.51 -7.23 15.85
CA LEU A 185 9.20 -7.48 17.12
C LEU A 185 10.35 -6.52 17.38
N ALA A 186 11.09 -6.12 16.34
CA ALA A 186 12.15 -5.13 16.45
C ALA A 186 11.62 -3.75 16.88
N GLU A 187 10.47 -3.34 16.36
CA GLU A 187 9.85 -2.04 16.66
C GLU A 187 9.13 -2.07 18.02
N MET A 188 8.29 -3.08 18.26
CA MET A 188 7.38 -3.15 19.40
C MET A 188 8.01 -3.82 20.63
N GLY A 189 8.89 -4.80 20.40
CA GLY A 189 9.38 -5.73 21.41
C GLY A 189 8.63 -7.06 21.41
N ASP A 190 9.28 -8.12 21.89
CA ASP A 190 8.66 -9.41 22.15
C ASP A 190 7.91 -9.46 23.49
N ILE A 191 7.39 -10.62 23.85
CA ILE A 191 6.67 -10.84 25.11
C ILE A 191 7.53 -10.59 26.37
N GLU A 192 8.85 -10.64 26.24
CA GLU A 192 9.81 -10.34 27.31
C GLU A 192 10.30 -8.88 27.26
N GLY A 193 9.80 -8.08 26.32
CA GLY A 193 10.20 -6.69 26.09
C GLY A 193 11.53 -6.53 25.34
N LYS A 194 12.12 -7.61 24.80
CA LYS A 194 13.35 -7.54 24.01
C LYS A 194 13.03 -7.06 22.60
N ARG A 195 13.88 -6.18 22.08
CA ARG A 195 13.79 -5.66 20.71
C ARG A 195 14.95 -6.19 19.88
N PRO A 196 14.77 -7.28 19.12
CA PRO A 196 15.82 -7.81 18.27
C PRO A 196 16.20 -6.79 17.20
N ALA A 197 17.48 -6.77 16.81
CA ALA A 197 17.94 -5.91 15.73
C ALA A 197 17.49 -6.49 14.38
N PHE A 198 16.48 -5.88 13.76
CA PHE A 198 16.08 -6.19 12.40
C PHE A 198 15.60 -4.92 11.71
N LYS A 199 16.09 -4.68 10.48
CA LYS A 199 15.59 -3.64 9.60
C LYS A 199 15.54 -4.20 8.18
N PRO A 200 14.38 -4.20 7.51
CA PRO A 200 14.31 -4.63 6.12
C PRO A 200 15.11 -3.67 5.23
N GLU A 201 15.64 -4.19 4.13
CA GLU A 201 16.18 -3.33 3.07
C GLU A 201 15.07 -2.42 2.54
N GLU A 202 15.45 -1.27 1.98
CA GLU A 202 14.51 -0.30 1.45
C GLU A 202 14.73 -0.14 -0.07
N LEU A 203 13.63 -0.15 -0.83
CA LEU A 203 13.63 0.10 -2.26
C LEU A 203 13.15 1.52 -2.54
N ASP A 204 13.99 2.31 -3.21
CA ASP A 204 13.53 3.51 -3.91
C ASP A 204 12.85 3.11 -5.22
N TRP A 205 11.58 2.70 -5.10
CA TRP A 205 10.82 2.22 -6.25
C TRP A 205 10.51 3.36 -7.22
N CYS A 206 10.38 4.59 -6.72
CA CYS A 206 9.95 5.75 -7.49
C CYS A 206 11.03 6.16 -8.49
N ASP A 207 12.30 6.19 -8.06
CA ASP A 207 13.41 6.43 -8.97
C ASP A 207 13.67 5.24 -9.91
N LYS A 208 13.51 4.00 -9.43
CA LYS A 208 13.58 2.82 -10.30
C LYS A 208 12.50 2.83 -11.40
N ALA A 209 11.27 3.23 -11.07
CA ALA A 209 10.17 3.30 -12.03
C ALA A 209 10.34 4.39 -13.10
N ARG A 210 11.16 5.41 -12.84
CA ARG A 210 11.51 6.45 -13.82
C ARG A 210 12.56 5.99 -14.82
N THR A 211 13.33 4.96 -14.47
CA THR A 211 14.42 4.45 -15.30
C THR A 211 13.86 3.28 -16.14
N PRO A 212 13.77 3.41 -17.48
CA PRO A 212 13.27 2.35 -18.35
C PRO A 212 14.04 1.04 -18.25
#